data_AF-A0A537Y7P0-F1
#
_entry.id   AF-A0A537Y7P0-F1
#
_cell.length_a   1.000
_cell.length_b   1.000
_cell.length_c   1.000
_cell.angle_alpha   90.00
_cell.angle_beta   90.00
_cell.angle_gamma   90.00
#
_symmetry.space_group_name_H-M   'P 1'
#
loop_
_entity.id
_entity.type
_entity.pdbx_description
1 polymer ?
#
loop_
_entity_poly.entity_id
_entity_poly.type
_entity_poly.pdbx_seq_one_letter_code
_entity_poly.pdbx_strand_id
1 'polypeptide(L)' 'MGTITVVNNVSLDGVMQGPARPDEDTRGGFMLGGWAVAGTDSVMATEMGKRMARADGALLLGRRTYEDFA' A
#
# COMPACT_ATOMS: atom_id res chain seq x y z
N MET A 1 -3.60 25.66 -5.81
CA MET A 1 -2.37 24.90 -5.51
C MET A 1 -2.79 23.48 -5.17
N GLY A 2 -2.24 22.46 -5.83
CA GLY A 2 -2.59 21.05 -5.55
C GLY A 2 -1.91 20.54 -4.28
N THR A 3 -2.47 19.49 -3.66
CA THR A 3 -1.85 18.79 -2.54
C THR A 3 -1.28 17.46 -3.02
N ILE A 4 -0.10 17.10 -2.51
CA ILE A 4 0.47 15.77 -2.72
C ILE A 4 0.01 14.90 -1.54
N THR A 5 -0.64 13.79 -1.85
CA THR A 5 -1.15 12.84 -0.86
C THR A 5 -0.44 11.50 -1.02
N VAL A 6 0.03 10.96 0.10
CA VAL A 6 0.56 9.59 0.18
C VAL A 6 -0.48 8.70 0.83
N VAL A 7 -0.65 7.51 0.27
CA VAL A 7 -1.52 6.45 0.78
C VAL A 7 -0.69 5.17 0.77
N ASN A 8 -0.36 4.62 1.94
CA ASN A 8 0.49 3.44 2.06
C ASN A 8 0.19 2.65 3.35
N ASN A 9 0.66 1.41 3.38
CA ASN A 9 0.86 0.64 4.62
C ASN A 9 2.32 0.79 5.05
N VAL A 10 2.57 0.89 6.35
CA VAL A 10 3.92 0.89 6.94
C VAL A 10 3.89 0.20 8.29
N SER A 11 4.83 -0.70 8.54
CA SER A 11 5.00 -1.32 9.85
C SER A 11 5.60 -0.33 10.87
N LEU A 12 5.56 -0.67 12.15
CA LEU A 12 6.11 0.19 13.21
C LEU A 12 7.63 0.43 13.06
N ASP A 13 8.34 -0.55 12.51
CA ASP A 13 9.77 -0.51 12.19
C ASP A 13 10.08 0.00 10.77
N GLY A 14 9.07 0.49 10.03
CA GLY A 14 9.27 1.23 8.79
C GLY A 14 9.26 0.42 7.49
N VAL A 15 8.78 -0.83 7.51
CA VAL A 15 8.67 -1.70 6.33
C VAL A 15 7.39 -1.38 5.55
N MET A 16 7.52 -1.16 4.24
CA MET A 16 6.40 -0.99 3.29
C MET A 16 6.31 -2.13 2.27
N GLN A 17 7.28 -3.03 2.23
CA GLN A 17 7.40 -4.11 1.25
C GLN A 17 6.39 -5.22 1.55
N GLY A 18 5.69 -5.71 0.52
CA GLY A 18 4.79 -6.86 0.60
C GLY A 18 3.63 -6.78 1.62
N PRO A 19 2.86 -5.68 1.75
CA PRO A 19 1.80 -5.59 2.76
C PRO A 19 0.58 -6.47 2.50
N ALA A 20 0.22 -6.73 1.24
CA ALA A 20 -1.10 -7.24 0.84
C ALA A 20 -1.11 -8.73 0.45
N ARG A 21 -0.06 -9.25 -0.22
CA ARG A 21 -0.03 -10.68 -0.64
C ARG A 21 1.22 -11.41 -0.13
N PRO A 22 1.13 -12.72 0.17
CA PRO A 22 2.29 -13.51 0.59
C PRO A 22 3.46 -13.51 -0.40
N ASP A 23 3.16 -13.38 -1.70
CA ASP A 23 4.11 -13.35 -2.81
C ASP A 23 4.39 -11.93 -3.34
N GLU A 24 3.84 -10.89 -2.69
CA GLU A 24 4.08 -9.50 -3.06
C GLU A 24 5.51 -9.08 -2.72
N ASP A 25 6.26 -8.65 -3.74
CA ASP A 25 7.61 -8.11 -3.62
C ASP A 25 8.55 -8.96 -2.75
N THR A 26 8.94 -10.14 -3.22
CA THR A 26 9.86 -11.07 -2.52
C THR A 26 11.35 -10.73 -2.67
N ARG A 27 11.68 -9.57 -3.26
CA ARG A 27 13.07 -9.21 -3.56
C ARG A 27 13.91 -9.02 -2.30
N GLY A 28 15.20 -9.27 -2.43
CA GLY A 28 16.12 -9.22 -1.30
C GLY A 28 15.91 -10.36 -0.30
N GLY A 29 15.14 -11.39 -0.66
CA GLY A 29 14.79 -12.49 0.24
C GLY A 29 13.75 -12.09 1.29
N PHE A 30 12.87 -11.14 0.97
CA PHE A 30 11.80 -10.73 1.89
C PHE A 30 10.75 -11.84 1.99
N MET A 31 10.54 -12.36 3.20
CA MET A 31 9.71 -13.54 3.48
C MET A 31 8.42 -13.21 4.25
N LEU A 32 8.18 -11.93 4.55
CA LEU A 32 7.06 -11.49 5.39
C LEU A 32 5.92 -10.87 4.54
N GLY A 33 5.69 -11.37 3.34
CA GLY A 33 4.60 -10.92 2.48
C GLY A 33 3.22 -11.10 3.14
N GLY A 34 2.30 -10.18 2.87
CA GLY A 34 0.95 -10.17 3.42
C GLY A 34 0.85 -9.71 4.87
N TRP A 35 1.92 -9.13 5.44
CA TRP A 35 1.98 -8.78 6.86
C TRP A 35 0.86 -7.84 7.33
N ALA A 36 0.34 -6.96 6.45
CA ALA A 36 -0.67 -5.99 6.84
C ALA A 36 -2.09 -6.59 6.95
N VAL A 37 -2.33 -7.74 6.31
CA VAL A 37 -3.66 -8.39 6.26
C VAL A 37 -4.13 -8.77 7.66
N ALA A 38 -3.25 -9.32 8.49
CA ALA A 38 -3.58 -9.74 9.85
C ALA A 38 -3.98 -8.58 10.78
N GLY A 39 -3.49 -7.36 10.50
CA GLY A 39 -3.78 -6.16 11.27
C GLY A 39 -4.88 -5.27 10.68
N THR A 40 -5.49 -5.66 9.56
CA THR A 40 -6.52 -4.85 8.90
C THR A 40 -7.86 -5.01 9.60
N ASP A 41 -8.50 -3.90 9.97
CA ASP A 41 -9.86 -3.86 10.48
C ASP A 41 -10.80 -3.04 9.58
N SER A 42 -12.10 -3.05 9.93
CA SER A 42 -13.14 -2.36 9.15
C SER A 42 -13.01 -0.83 9.18
N VAL A 43 -12.46 -0.25 10.26
CA VAL A 43 -12.23 1.19 10.39
C VAL A 43 -11.09 1.60 9.48
N MET A 44 -9.97 0.89 9.53
CA MET A 44 -8.82 1.08 8.64
C MET A 44 -9.24 0.97 7.17
N ALA A 45 -9.95 -0.09 6.81
CA ALA A 45 -10.44 -0.29 5.44
C ALA A 45 -11.36 0.86 4.97
N THR A 46 -12.25 1.33 5.86
CA THR A 46 -13.16 2.45 5.58
C THR A 46 -12.41 3.75 5.34
N GLU A 47 -11.46 4.11 6.20
CA GLU A 47 -10.70 5.36 6.06
C GLU A 47 -9.75 5.32 4.85
N MET A 48 -9.11 4.17 4.60
CA MET A 48 -8.31 3.93 3.40
C MET A 48 -9.14 4.14 2.13
N GLY A 49 -10.33 3.52 2.07
CA GLY A 49 -11.26 3.67 0.95
C GLY A 49 -11.70 5.11 0.73
N LYS A 50 -12.04 5.85 1.80
CA LYS A 50 -12.37 7.28 1.72
C LYS A 50 -11.22 8.09 1.13
N ARG A 51 -9.97 7.79 1.50
CA ARG A 51 -8.81 8.53 1.00
C ARG A 51 -8.52 8.23 -0.46
N MET A 52 -8.58 6.96 -0.86
CA MET A 52 -8.40 6.54 -2.25
C MET A 52 -9.52 7.07 -3.16
N ALA A 53 -10.77 7.11 -2.69
CA ALA A 53 -11.90 7.64 -3.45
C ALA A 53 -11.85 9.16 -3.67
N ARG A 54 -11.12 9.91 -2.82
CA ARG A 54 -10.90 11.35 -2.95
C ARG A 54 -9.71 11.70 -3.85
N ALA A 55 -9.06 10.71 -4.47
CA ALA A 55 -7.97 10.95 -5.40
C ALA A 55 -8.52 11.52 -6.71
N ASP A 56 -8.91 12.80 -6.70
CA ASP A 56 -9.44 13.56 -7.85
C ASP A 56 -8.32 13.91 -8.87
N GLY A 57 -7.17 13.25 -8.79
CA GLY A 57 -5.96 13.55 -9.54
C GLY A 57 -5.26 12.29 -10.06
N ALA A 58 -4.10 12.48 -10.67
CA ALA A 58 -3.32 11.36 -11.21
C ALA A 58 -2.66 10.53 -10.10
N LEU A 59 -2.63 9.21 -10.28
CA LEU A 59 -1.80 8.32 -9.47
C LEU A 59 -0.34 8.45 -9.91
N LEU A 60 0.55 8.69 -8.95
CA LEU A 60 1.99 8.59 -9.14
C LEU A 60 2.47 7.28 -8.52
N LEU A 61 2.85 6.33 -9.37
CA LEU A 61 3.32 5.01 -8.95
C LEU A 61 4.76 4.81 -9.37
N GLY A 62 5.53 4.12 -8.54
CA GLY A 62 6.78 3.53 -8.98
C GLY A 62 6.52 2.39 -9.97
N ARG A 63 7.50 2.08 -10.82
CA ARG A 63 7.38 1.02 -11.86
C ARG A 63 6.78 -0.29 -11.34
N ARG A 64 7.22 -0.74 -10.16
CA ARG A 64 6.86 -2.03 -9.57
C ARG A 64 5.39 -2.07 -9.17
N THR A 65 4.96 -1.05 -8.42
CA THR A 65 3.54 -0.90 -8.08
C THR A 65 2.72 -0.79 -9.35
N TYR A 66 3.15 -0.02 -10.35
CA TYR A 66 2.45 0.07 -11.63
C TYR A 66 2.31 -1.29 -12.33
N GLU A 67 3.38 -2.09 -12.40
CA GLU A 67 3.37 -3.44 -12.98
C GLU A 67 2.45 -4.40 -12.21
N ASP A 68 2.35 -4.26 -10.88
CA ASP A 68 1.44 -5.05 -10.05
C ASP A 68 -0.05 -4.68 -10.23
N PHE A 69 -0.34 -3.48 -10.74
CA PHE A 69 -1.70 -3.00 -11.05
C PHE A 69 -2.14 -3.28 -12.49
N ALA A 70 -1.19 -3.47 -13.43
CA ALA A 70 -1.42 -3.60 -14.86
C ALA A 70 -1.72 -5.05 -15.28
#